data_AF-A0AAZ3NQI5-F1
#
_entry.id   AF-A0AAZ3NQI5-F1
#
_cell.length_a   1.000
_cell.length_b   1.000
_cell.length_c   1.000
_cell.angle_alpha   90.00
_cell.angle_beta   90.00
_cell.angle_gamma   90.00
#
_symmetry.space_group_name_H-M   'P 1'
#
loop_
_entity.id
_entity.type
_entity.pdbx_description
1 polymer ?
#
loop_
_entity_poly.entity_id
_entity_poly.type
_entity_poly.pdbx_seq_one_letter_code
_entity_poly.pdbx_strand_id
1 'polypeptide(L)'
;MDWGRSSEAASEGSSFLYSETEGNSSAGSGSSSASLPRPNPPLTTIVHPPYGTPNTQPVVIQPRIEPGCVVTPLALRCSALDRCATRKSLWETETQEGYEEFCKLVGIPDDVIEKGRDYKLITEVVQNGNEFSWSQLYPTNKSVTNKFVIDQECDMETIGGKKFKATVTMEGGKLSTKFPKYHHTSEISGGKLIETSTVGSVVLKRTSKKI
;
A
#
# COMPACT_ATOMS: atom_id res chain seq x y z
N MET A 1 48.05 31.73 -6.37
CA MET A 1 47.86 31.80 -4.90
C MET A 1 46.40 31.44 -4.68
N ASP A 2 46.06 30.17 -4.83
CA ASP A 2 46.15 29.12 -3.80
C ASP A 2 45.29 29.47 -2.59
N TRP A 3 44.15 28.79 -2.47
CA TRP A 3 43.55 28.40 -1.20
C TRP A 3 42.92 27.04 -1.40
N GLY A 4 43.73 26.00 -1.15
CA GLY A 4 43.26 24.66 -0.90
C GLY A 4 42.86 24.42 0.56
N ARG A 5 42.03 23.38 0.71
CA ARG A 5 41.93 22.41 1.82
C ARG A 5 40.99 22.68 3.01
N SER A 6 40.02 21.76 3.08
CA SER A 6 39.43 21.08 4.23
C SER A 6 39.68 21.61 5.63
N SER A 7 38.57 21.78 6.37
CA SER A 7 38.50 21.22 7.72
C SER A 7 37.11 20.64 7.98
N GLU A 8 37.19 19.42 8.47
CA GLU A 8 36.19 18.54 9.05
C GLU A 8 35.79 19.10 10.42
N ALA A 9 34.50 19.16 10.76
CA ALA A 9 34.07 19.33 12.15
C ALA A 9 32.63 18.85 12.40
N ALA A 10 32.56 17.82 13.24
CA ALA A 10 31.55 17.56 14.26
C ALA A 10 30.10 17.30 13.81
N SER A 11 29.84 16.00 13.61
CA SER A 11 28.59 15.36 14.00
C SER A 11 28.39 15.42 15.53
N GLU A 12 27.43 16.21 15.98
CA GLU A 12 26.76 16.08 17.28
C GLU A 12 25.25 16.17 16.94
N GLY A 13 24.42 15.15 17.18
CA GLY A 13 24.15 14.61 18.50
C GLY A 13 22.80 15.17 18.98
N SER A 14 21.69 14.64 18.46
CA SER A 14 20.39 14.72 19.15
C SER A 14 19.55 13.49 18.83
N SER A 15 20.02 12.37 19.35
CA SER A 15 19.21 11.18 19.61
C SER A 15 18.40 11.44 20.88
N PHE A 16 17.15 11.88 20.75
CA PHE A 16 16.20 11.90 21.86
C PHE A 16 15.15 10.80 21.67
N LEU A 17 15.53 9.63 22.18
CA LEU A 17 14.77 8.71 23.02
C LEU A 17 13.23 8.75 22.90
N TYR A 18 12.66 7.68 22.33
CA TYR A 18 11.52 7.02 22.96
C TYR A 18 11.87 5.56 23.22
N SER A 19 12.01 5.24 24.49
CA SER A 19 12.17 3.92 25.07
C SER A 19 10.88 3.12 24.95
N GLU A 20 10.91 2.04 24.18
CA GLU A 20 9.90 0.98 24.23
C GLU A 20 10.11 0.17 25.52
N THR A 21 9.07 0.08 26.32
CA THR A 21 9.04 -0.77 27.51
C THR A 21 8.66 -2.17 27.07
N GLU A 22 9.64 -3.07 26.98
CA GLU A 22 9.40 -4.51 26.89
C GLU A 22 8.91 -5.02 28.25
N GLY A 23 7.72 -5.63 28.25
CA GLY A 23 7.04 -6.15 29.43
C GLY A 23 6.40 -7.50 29.17
N ASN A 24 7.25 -8.49 28.89
CA ASN A 24 7.17 -9.91 29.28
C ASN A 24 5.76 -10.56 29.42
N SER A 25 5.36 -11.36 28.43
CA SER A 25 4.31 -12.38 28.60
C SER A 25 4.94 -13.76 28.64
N SER A 26 4.98 -14.34 29.83
CA SER A 26 5.52 -15.65 30.15
C SER A 26 4.54 -16.76 29.73
N ALA A 27 5.09 -17.80 29.11
CA ALA A 27 4.44 -19.08 28.90
C ALA A 27 4.36 -19.86 30.22
N GLY A 28 3.20 -20.47 30.47
CA GLY A 28 2.93 -21.31 31.64
C GLY A 28 1.87 -22.36 31.32
N SER A 29 2.31 -23.61 31.31
CA SER A 29 1.65 -24.88 30.97
C SER A 29 0.69 -25.44 32.01
N GLY A 30 -0.23 -26.33 31.59
CA GLY A 30 -0.96 -27.30 32.44
C GLY A 30 -2.28 -27.76 31.82
N SER A 31 -2.30 -28.79 30.98
CA SER A 31 -2.56 -30.22 31.30
C SER A 31 -4.04 -30.62 31.34
N SER A 32 -4.44 -31.59 30.50
CA SER A 32 -5.31 -32.73 30.88
C SER A 32 -5.45 -33.78 29.76
N SER A 33 -5.10 -35.03 30.11
CA SER A 33 -5.61 -36.35 29.65
C SER A 33 -5.62 -36.71 28.15
N ALA A 34 -4.72 -37.59 27.70
CA ALA A 34 -4.84 -39.08 27.64
C ALA A 34 -5.70 -39.59 26.45
N SER A 35 -5.14 -40.31 25.47
CA SER A 35 -5.03 -41.78 25.51
C SER A 35 -4.07 -42.34 24.44
N LEU A 36 -3.35 -43.43 24.78
CA LEU A 36 -2.38 -44.19 23.98
C LEU A 36 -3.04 -45.39 23.21
N PRO A 37 -2.32 -46.10 22.32
CA PRO A 37 -2.84 -46.65 21.05
C PRO A 37 -3.05 -48.17 21.05
N ARG A 38 -3.61 -48.72 19.95
CA ARG A 38 -3.58 -50.16 19.59
C ARG A 38 -3.95 -50.37 18.09
N PRO A 39 -3.74 -51.56 17.48
CA PRO A 39 -2.76 -51.75 16.39
C PRO A 39 -3.34 -52.21 15.02
N ASN A 40 -2.52 -52.10 13.96
CA ASN A 40 -2.62 -52.79 12.64
C ASN A 40 -2.43 -54.33 12.78
N PRO A 41 -2.73 -55.24 11.80
CA PRO A 41 -2.46 -55.19 10.34
C PRO A 41 -3.48 -56.06 9.48
N PRO A 42 -3.22 -56.66 8.28
CA PRO A 42 -2.09 -56.57 7.32
C PRO A 42 -2.44 -56.30 5.83
N LEU A 43 -1.35 -56.23 5.05
CA LEU A 43 -1.16 -55.86 3.63
C LEU A 43 -1.75 -56.82 2.58
N THR A 44 -2.01 -56.26 1.38
CA THR A 44 -1.82 -56.98 0.10
C THR A 44 -1.07 -56.10 -0.90
N THR A 45 0.17 -56.50 -1.19
CA THR A 45 1.01 -56.05 -2.30
C THR A 45 0.60 -56.78 -3.58
N ILE A 46 0.34 -56.09 -4.70
CA ILE A 46 0.51 -56.69 -6.05
C ILE A 46 1.06 -55.65 -7.06
N VAL A 47 2.37 -55.79 -7.33
CA VAL A 47 3.06 -55.89 -8.64
C VAL A 47 2.73 -54.91 -9.79
N HIS A 48 3.73 -54.12 -10.18
CA HIS A 48 3.85 -53.43 -11.48
C HIS A 48 4.17 -54.42 -12.61
N PRO A 49 3.86 -54.07 -13.88
CA PRO A 49 4.92 -54.06 -14.88
C PRO A 49 4.98 -52.76 -15.72
N PRO A 50 6.06 -52.56 -16.49
CA PRO A 50 6.52 -51.25 -16.94
C PRO A 50 6.19 -50.97 -18.43
N TYR A 51 6.67 -49.81 -18.90
CA TYR A 51 6.93 -49.39 -20.29
C TYR A 51 6.03 -48.30 -20.88
N GLY A 52 6.71 -47.22 -21.31
CA GLY A 52 6.35 -46.47 -22.51
C GLY A 52 6.02 -44.99 -22.33
N THR A 53 7.03 -44.12 -22.29
CA THR A 53 6.90 -42.77 -22.87
C THR A 53 7.08 -42.89 -24.39
N PRO A 54 6.32 -42.18 -25.24
CA PRO A 54 6.77 -40.83 -25.58
C PRO A 54 5.66 -39.81 -25.94
N ASN A 55 5.99 -38.54 -25.73
CA ASN A 55 5.55 -37.38 -26.53
C ASN A 55 4.04 -37.09 -26.64
N THR A 56 3.49 -36.36 -25.66
CA THR A 56 2.22 -35.66 -25.84
C THR A 56 2.49 -34.29 -26.46
N GLN A 57 2.31 -34.20 -27.79
CA GLN A 57 2.15 -32.90 -28.44
C GLN A 57 0.89 -32.20 -27.89
N PRO A 58 0.87 -30.85 -27.79
CA PRO A 58 -0.32 -30.15 -27.34
C PRO A 58 -1.48 -30.40 -28.31
N VAL A 59 -2.55 -30.99 -27.80
CA VAL A 59 -3.84 -31.08 -28.50
C VAL A 59 -4.33 -29.66 -28.75
N VAL A 60 -4.16 -29.18 -29.98
CA VAL A 60 -4.86 -28.00 -30.47
C VAL A 60 -6.31 -28.42 -30.68
N ILE A 61 -7.17 -28.10 -29.71
CA ILE A 61 -8.62 -28.18 -29.90
C ILE A 61 -8.98 -27.07 -30.89
N GLN A 62 -9.05 -27.40 -32.18
CA GLN A 62 -9.67 -26.51 -33.16
C GLN A 62 -11.18 -26.53 -32.93
N PRO A 63 -11.83 -25.38 -32.69
CA PRO A 63 -13.29 -25.35 -32.66
C PRO A 63 -13.82 -25.69 -34.05
N ARG A 64 -14.68 -26.70 -34.10
CA ARG A 64 -15.47 -27.08 -35.27
C ARG A 64 -16.33 -25.89 -35.68
N ILE A 65 -15.92 -25.15 -36.70
CA ILE A 65 -16.70 -24.06 -37.28
C ILE A 65 -17.82 -24.68 -38.12
N GLU A 66 -19.06 -24.57 -37.64
CA GLU A 66 -20.23 -24.86 -38.46
C GLU A 66 -20.38 -23.79 -39.55
N PRO A 67 -20.64 -24.16 -40.82
CA PRO A 67 -20.79 -23.20 -41.91
C PRO A 67 -22.15 -22.49 -41.77
N GLY A 68 -22.15 -21.31 -41.16
CA GLY A 68 -23.36 -20.49 -41.08
C GLY A 68 -23.34 -19.28 -40.15
N CYS A 69 -22.32 -19.09 -39.31
CA CYS A 69 -22.27 -17.92 -38.42
C CYS A 69 -21.26 -16.88 -38.91
N VAL A 70 -21.77 -15.78 -39.46
CA VAL A 70 -20.99 -14.57 -39.74
C VAL A 70 -20.64 -13.93 -38.40
N VAL A 71 -19.54 -14.37 -37.78
CA VAL A 71 -18.98 -13.68 -36.61
C VAL A 71 -18.27 -12.42 -37.09
N THR A 72 -18.91 -11.28 -36.88
CA THR A 72 -18.31 -9.95 -37.01
C THR A 72 -17.03 -9.91 -36.15
N PRO A 73 -15.85 -9.56 -36.68
CA PRO A 73 -14.60 -9.56 -35.91
C PRO A 73 -14.47 -8.37 -34.92
N LEU A 74 -15.58 -7.73 -34.52
CA LEU A 74 -15.55 -6.52 -33.69
C LEU A 74 -15.82 -6.75 -32.19
N ALA A 75 -15.99 -8.00 -31.75
CA ALA A 75 -16.26 -8.31 -30.34
C ALA A 75 -15.04 -8.81 -29.56
N LEU A 76 -13.83 -8.71 -30.13
CA LEU A 76 -12.57 -8.85 -29.38
C LEU A 76 -11.98 -7.47 -29.02
N ARG A 77 -12.84 -6.50 -28.69
CA ARG A 77 -12.41 -5.34 -27.87
C ARG A 77 -12.26 -5.79 -26.43
N CYS A 78 -11.21 -6.57 -26.25
CA CYS A 78 -10.31 -6.61 -25.11
C CYS A 78 -10.82 -5.99 -23.79
N SER A 79 -11.59 -6.76 -23.03
CA SER A 79 -11.78 -6.51 -21.60
C SER A 79 -10.50 -6.76 -20.77
N ALA A 80 -9.42 -7.25 -21.40
CA ALA A 80 -8.10 -7.39 -20.80
C ALA A 80 -7.23 -6.13 -20.92
N LEU A 81 -7.43 -5.28 -21.94
CA LEU A 81 -6.62 -4.06 -22.10
C LEU A 81 -7.02 -2.97 -21.11
N ASP A 82 -8.29 -2.86 -20.73
CA ASP A 82 -8.74 -1.90 -19.69
C ASP A 82 -8.20 -2.24 -18.29
N ARG A 83 -7.87 -3.52 -18.02
CA ARG A 83 -7.25 -3.94 -16.76
C ARG A 83 -5.74 -3.69 -16.67
N CYS A 84 -5.07 -3.43 -17.80
CA CYS A 84 -3.62 -3.23 -17.86
C CYS A 84 -3.21 -1.74 -17.96
N ALA A 85 -4.17 -0.82 -18.03
CA ALA A 85 -3.87 0.59 -18.16
C ALA A 85 -3.49 1.19 -16.80
N THR A 86 -2.20 1.51 -16.64
CA THR A 86 -1.73 2.36 -15.55
C THR A 86 -2.40 3.73 -15.62
N ARG A 87 -3.18 4.09 -14.61
CA ARG A 87 -3.84 5.39 -14.50
C ARG A 87 -2.97 6.34 -13.68
N LYS A 88 -2.49 7.40 -14.30
CA LYS A 88 -1.77 8.49 -13.62
C LYS A 88 -2.69 9.70 -13.46
N SER A 89 -2.68 10.31 -12.29
CA SER A 89 -3.39 11.55 -11.99
C SER A 89 -2.54 12.45 -11.10
N LEU A 90 -2.63 13.76 -11.32
CA LEU A 90 -1.98 14.76 -10.50
C LEU A 90 -3.05 15.68 -9.90
N TRP A 91 -2.82 16.07 -8.65
CA TRP A 91 -3.76 16.84 -7.86
C TRP A 91 -3.04 17.96 -7.14
N GLU A 92 -3.54 19.20 -7.22
CA GLU A 92 -3.03 20.34 -6.47
C GLU A 92 -4.01 20.68 -5.35
N THR A 93 -3.49 20.85 -4.12
CA THR A 93 -4.30 21.26 -2.97
C THR A 93 -4.95 22.63 -3.22
N GLU A 94 -6.29 22.67 -3.09
CA GLU A 94 -7.10 23.87 -3.26
C GLU A 94 -7.55 24.43 -1.90
N THR A 95 -8.05 23.55 -1.03
CA THR A 95 -8.49 23.92 0.32
C THR A 95 -8.00 22.91 1.35
N GLN A 96 -7.81 23.41 2.58
CA GLN A 96 -7.42 22.59 3.72
C GLN A 96 -8.09 23.12 4.99
N GLU A 97 -8.77 22.23 5.70
CA GLU A 97 -9.57 22.53 6.89
C GLU A 97 -9.07 21.66 8.06
N GLY A 98 -9.05 22.20 9.29
CA GLY A 98 -8.65 21.45 10.49
C GLY A 98 -7.17 21.09 10.60
N TYR A 99 -6.31 21.64 9.73
CA TYR A 99 -4.87 21.33 9.68
C TYR A 99 -4.14 21.57 10.99
N GLU A 100 -4.27 22.77 11.56
CA GLU A 100 -3.52 23.16 12.75
C GLU A 100 -3.91 22.31 13.98
N GLU A 101 -5.21 22.16 14.23
CA GLU A 101 -5.73 21.34 15.32
C GLU A 101 -5.30 19.87 15.18
N PHE A 102 -5.42 19.31 13.97
CA PHE A 102 -4.99 17.95 13.70
C PHE A 102 -3.49 17.76 13.92
N CYS A 103 -2.66 18.66 13.36
CA CYS A 103 -1.22 18.58 13.47
C CYS A 103 -0.73 18.69 14.92
N LYS A 104 -1.32 19.58 15.71
CA LYS A 104 -1.05 19.69 17.15
C LYS A 104 -1.40 18.38 17.87
N LEU A 105 -2.56 17.80 17.57
CA LEU A 105 -3.04 16.58 18.23
C LEU A 105 -2.19 15.34 17.92
N VAL A 106 -1.67 15.22 16.70
CA VAL A 106 -0.77 14.10 16.34
C VAL A 106 0.68 14.33 16.79
N GLY A 107 1.01 15.53 17.28
CA GLY A 107 2.30 15.90 17.86
C GLY A 107 3.31 16.45 16.84
N ILE A 108 2.86 17.15 15.80
CA ILE A 108 3.74 17.89 14.89
C ILE A 108 4.18 19.19 15.58
N PRO A 109 5.47 19.55 15.57
CA PRO A 109 5.97 20.82 16.12
C PRO A 109 5.34 22.06 15.46
N ASP A 110 5.05 23.10 16.23
CA ASP A 110 4.41 24.33 15.74
C ASP A 110 5.19 25.00 14.60
N ASP A 111 6.52 24.95 14.62
CA ASP A 111 7.36 25.53 13.56
C ASP A 111 7.19 24.81 12.21
N VAL A 112 6.86 23.52 12.22
CA VAL A 112 6.56 22.72 11.02
C VAL A 112 5.13 23.00 10.54
N ILE A 113 4.19 23.20 11.48
CA ILE A 113 2.79 23.54 11.18
C ILE A 113 2.73 24.90 10.48
N GLU A 114 3.39 25.92 11.01
CA GLU A 114 3.39 27.26 10.42
C GLU A 114 3.95 27.25 9.00
N LYS A 115 5.07 26.53 8.77
CA LYS A 115 5.67 26.39 7.44
C LYS A 115 4.76 25.64 6.47
N GLY A 116 4.06 24.61 6.94
CA GLY A 116 3.24 23.73 6.10
C GLY A 116 1.84 24.25 5.76
N ARG A 117 1.37 25.28 6.46
CA ARG A 117 -0.02 25.78 6.38
C ARG A 117 -0.42 26.21 4.97
N ASP A 118 0.45 26.95 4.29
CA ASP A 118 0.16 27.57 2.99
C ASP A 118 0.76 26.79 1.80
N TYR A 119 1.22 25.57 2.03
CA TYR A 119 1.79 24.74 0.97
C TYR A 119 0.72 24.19 0.03
N LYS A 120 0.88 24.51 -1.25
CA LYS A 120 0.19 23.84 -2.34
C LYS A 120 0.85 22.49 -2.60
N LEU A 121 0.43 21.48 -1.84
CA LEU A 121 0.90 20.12 -2.04
C LEU A 121 0.39 19.59 -3.39
N ILE A 122 1.32 19.06 -4.19
CA ILE A 122 0.97 18.28 -5.38
C ILE A 122 0.99 16.80 -5.00
N THR A 123 -0.14 16.12 -5.21
CA THR A 123 -0.28 14.69 -5.03
C THR A 123 -0.34 14.01 -6.39
N GLU A 124 0.64 13.18 -6.69
CA GLU A 124 0.64 12.30 -7.85
C GLU A 124 0.19 10.90 -7.43
N VAL A 125 -0.86 10.41 -8.08
CA VAL A 125 -1.38 9.05 -7.85
C VAL A 125 -1.24 8.26 -9.14
N VAL A 126 -0.45 7.20 -9.10
CA VAL A 126 -0.31 6.22 -10.17
C VAL A 126 -0.93 4.91 -9.70
N GLN A 127 -1.98 4.46 -10.38
CA GLN A 127 -2.68 3.22 -10.08
C GLN A 127 -2.45 2.21 -11.20
N ASN A 128 -1.95 1.02 -10.84
CA ASN A 128 -1.79 -0.13 -11.70
C ASN A 128 -2.57 -1.32 -11.12
N GLY A 129 -3.85 -1.45 -11.50
CA GLY A 129 -4.77 -2.41 -10.87
C GLY A 129 -4.94 -2.11 -9.38
N ASN A 130 -4.41 -3.00 -8.53
CA ASN A 130 -4.44 -2.89 -7.06
C ASN A 130 -3.15 -2.31 -6.47
N GLU A 131 -2.12 -2.07 -7.29
CA GLU A 131 -0.90 -1.40 -6.87
C GLU A 131 -1.06 0.12 -7.06
N PHE A 132 -0.67 0.87 -6.04
CA PHE A 132 -0.68 2.33 -6.05
C PHE A 132 0.71 2.86 -5.72
N SER A 133 1.11 3.90 -6.44
CA SER A 133 2.20 4.80 -6.06
C SER A 133 1.59 6.15 -5.74
N TRP A 134 1.75 6.58 -4.49
CA TRP A 134 1.23 7.83 -3.96
C TRP A 134 2.39 8.75 -3.61
N SER A 135 2.60 9.76 -4.45
CA SER A 135 3.72 10.69 -4.32
C SER A 135 3.21 12.06 -3.86
N GLN A 136 3.72 12.54 -2.75
CA GLN A 136 3.46 13.87 -2.20
C GLN A 136 4.68 14.77 -2.49
N LEU A 137 4.48 15.80 -3.30
CA LEU A 137 5.50 16.74 -3.76
C LEU A 137 5.29 18.07 -3.03
N TYR A 138 6.20 18.37 -2.09
CA TYR A 138 6.14 19.59 -1.29
C TYR A 138 6.86 20.74 -2.01
N PRO A 139 6.42 22.00 -1.82
CA PRO A 139 7.08 23.17 -2.42
C PRO A 139 8.55 23.35 -2.04
N THR A 140 9.01 22.70 -0.96
CA THR A 140 10.38 22.77 -0.43
C THR A 140 11.37 21.84 -1.12
N ASN A 141 11.08 21.40 -2.35
CA ASN A 141 11.82 20.36 -3.09
C ASN A 141 11.93 19.01 -2.35
N LYS A 142 11.11 18.80 -1.30
CA LYS A 142 10.96 17.52 -0.63
C LYS A 142 9.84 16.73 -1.28
N SER A 143 10.04 15.44 -1.47
CA SER A 143 9.00 14.54 -1.94
C SER A 143 9.00 13.25 -1.13
N VAL A 144 7.82 12.66 -0.98
CA VAL A 144 7.62 11.38 -0.32
C VAL A 144 6.80 10.52 -1.25
N THR A 145 7.26 9.29 -1.53
CA THR A 145 6.54 8.36 -2.41
C THR A 145 6.29 7.07 -1.65
N ASN A 146 5.02 6.75 -1.46
CA ASN A 146 4.58 5.50 -0.84
C ASN A 146 3.99 4.59 -1.90
N LYS A 147 4.56 3.39 -2.03
CA LYS A 147 4.02 2.34 -2.89
C LYS A 147 3.33 1.29 -2.04
N PHE A 148 2.10 0.94 -2.39
CA PHE A 148 1.32 -0.04 -1.65
C PHE A 148 0.41 -0.83 -2.56
N VAL A 149 0.06 -2.03 -2.09
CA VAL A 149 -0.94 -2.88 -2.73
C VAL A 149 -2.16 -2.94 -1.81
N ILE A 150 -3.35 -2.81 -2.39
CA ILE A 150 -4.60 -2.90 -1.63
C ILE A 150 -4.69 -4.24 -0.89
N ASP A 151 -5.12 -4.17 0.37
CA ASP A 151 -5.29 -5.28 1.31
C ASP A 151 -3.98 -6.05 1.64
N GLN A 152 -2.83 -5.43 1.42
CA GLN A 152 -1.52 -5.95 1.83
C GLN A 152 -0.77 -4.97 2.73
N GLU A 153 -0.05 -5.51 3.71
CA GLU A 153 0.85 -4.71 4.54
C GLU A 153 2.06 -4.26 3.72
N CYS A 154 2.32 -2.95 3.71
CA CYS A 154 3.41 -2.35 2.96
C CYS A 154 4.24 -1.42 3.85
N ASP A 155 5.54 -1.32 3.55
CA ASP A 155 6.41 -0.31 4.14
C ASP A 155 6.09 1.07 3.55
N MET A 156 5.89 2.04 4.43
CA MET A 156 5.55 3.41 4.10
C MET A 156 6.43 4.39 4.89
N GLU A 157 6.55 5.59 4.37
CA GLU A 157 7.33 6.67 4.94
C GLU A 157 6.46 7.93 5.11
N THR A 158 6.65 8.60 6.23
CA THR A 158 6.07 9.93 6.48
C THR A 158 6.98 11.02 5.93
N ILE A 159 6.47 12.25 5.75
CA ILE A 159 7.30 13.41 5.40
C ILE A 159 8.44 13.69 6.39
N GLY A 160 8.32 13.21 7.64
CA GLY A 160 9.39 13.28 8.63
C GLY A 160 10.50 12.25 8.45
N GLY A 161 10.47 11.43 7.38
CA GLY A 161 11.43 10.35 7.14
C GLY A 161 11.22 9.12 8.03
N LYS A 162 10.15 9.09 8.84
CA LYS A 162 9.82 7.93 9.68
C LYS A 162 9.16 6.85 8.83
N LYS A 163 9.76 5.66 8.84
CA LYS A 163 9.23 4.46 8.19
C LYS A 163 8.31 3.69 9.14
N PHE A 164 7.27 3.09 8.60
CA PHE A 164 6.27 2.29 9.33
C PHE A 164 5.59 1.31 8.36
N LYS A 165 4.91 0.30 8.91
CA LYS A 165 4.08 -0.61 8.12
C LYS A 165 2.61 -0.24 8.23
N ALA A 166 1.88 -0.27 7.12
CA ALA A 166 0.45 -0.05 7.10
C ALA A 166 -0.23 -0.85 5.97
N THR A 167 -1.52 -1.12 6.16
CA THR A 167 -2.38 -1.76 5.15
C THR A 167 -3.38 -0.74 4.65
N VAL A 168 -3.47 -0.57 3.33
CA VAL A 168 -4.49 0.27 2.68
C VAL A 168 -5.59 -0.62 2.15
N THR A 169 -6.83 -0.29 2.49
CA THR A 169 -8.03 -0.99 2.03
C THR A 169 -8.79 -0.11 1.04
N MET A 170 -9.58 -0.70 0.14
CA MET A 170 -10.38 0.05 -0.82
C MET A 170 -11.82 -0.46 -0.86
N GLU A 171 -12.78 0.42 -0.59
CA GLU A 171 -14.21 0.11 -0.65
C GLU A 171 -14.93 1.18 -1.48
N GLY A 172 -15.66 0.77 -2.52
CA GLY A 172 -16.43 1.72 -3.35
C GLY A 172 -15.60 2.82 -4.02
N GLY A 173 -14.30 2.59 -4.25
CA GLY A 173 -13.37 3.59 -4.80
C GLY A 173 -12.79 4.56 -3.76
N LYS A 174 -13.11 4.37 -2.48
CA LYS A 174 -12.53 5.08 -1.35
C LYS A 174 -11.42 4.24 -0.72
N LEU A 175 -10.22 4.81 -0.66
CA LEU A 175 -9.08 4.26 0.05
C LEU A 175 -9.20 4.57 1.53
N SER A 176 -8.79 3.63 2.38
CA SER A 176 -8.79 3.77 3.84
C SER A 176 -7.56 3.11 4.45
N THR A 177 -6.88 3.85 5.32
CA THR A 177 -5.69 3.42 6.04
C THR A 177 -5.84 3.75 7.52
N LYS A 178 -5.70 2.75 8.38
CA LYS A 178 -5.74 2.91 9.84
C LYS A 178 -4.33 3.07 10.37
N PHE A 179 -4.03 4.24 10.93
CA PHE A 179 -2.81 4.47 11.69
C PHE A 179 -3.12 4.38 13.19
N PRO A 180 -2.13 4.09 14.06
CA PRO A 180 -2.34 4.03 15.50
C PRO A 180 -2.92 5.33 16.09
N LYS A 181 -2.55 6.49 15.52
CA LYS A 181 -3.00 7.81 15.99
C LYS A 181 -4.23 8.34 15.26
N TYR A 182 -4.47 7.95 14.01
CA TYR A 182 -5.51 8.55 13.18
C TYR A 182 -6.02 7.60 12.11
N HIS A 183 -7.23 7.84 11.64
CA HIS A 183 -7.78 7.18 10.47
C HIS A 183 -7.65 8.08 9.25
N HIS A 184 -7.15 7.57 8.14
CA HIS A 184 -7.03 8.31 6.89
C HIS A 184 -7.88 7.69 5.80
N THR A 185 -8.59 8.51 5.04
CA THR A 185 -9.31 8.08 3.85
C THR A 185 -9.08 9.02 2.69
N SER A 186 -9.06 8.47 1.48
CA SER A 186 -8.91 9.23 0.24
C SER A 186 -9.90 8.75 -0.80
N GLU A 187 -10.63 9.68 -1.41
CA GLU A 187 -11.62 9.37 -2.46
C GLU A 187 -11.67 10.45 -3.52
N ILE A 188 -12.08 10.08 -4.73
CA ILE A 188 -12.37 11.05 -5.79
C ILE A 188 -13.87 11.33 -5.76
N SER A 189 -14.25 12.56 -5.46
CA SER A 189 -15.65 12.99 -5.40
C SER A 189 -15.82 14.34 -6.11
N GLY A 190 -16.81 14.43 -6.99
CA GLY A 190 -17.08 15.66 -7.76
C GLY A 190 -15.90 16.12 -8.65
N GLY A 191 -15.07 15.19 -9.11
CA GLY A 191 -13.87 15.50 -9.89
C GLY A 191 -12.70 16.08 -9.08
N LYS A 192 -12.78 16.05 -7.75
CA LYS A 192 -11.72 16.47 -6.81
C LYS A 192 -11.22 15.29 -6.00
N LEU A 193 -9.95 15.31 -5.61
CA LEU A 193 -9.39 14.39 -4.64
C LEU A 193 -9.68 14.92 -3.24
N ILE A 194 -10.38 14.15 -2.42
CA ILE A 194 -10.72 14.47 -1.05
C ILE A 194 -9.93 13.53 -0.14
N GLU A 195 -9.05 14.10 0.67
CA GLU A 195 -8.27 13.39 1.69
C GLU A 195 -8.80 13.80 3.07
N THR A 196 -9.14 12.84 3.91
CA THR A 196 -9.68 13.07 5.26
C THR A 196 -8.88 12.30 6.29
N SER A 197 -8.32 12.98 7.27
CA SER A 197 -7.63 12.39 8.42
C SER A 197 -8.39 12.71 9.71
N THR A 198 -8.76 11.70 10.46
CA THR A 198 -9.59 11.84 11.67
C THR A 198 -8.85 11.33 12.91
N VAL A 199 -8.83 12.13 13.98
CA VAL A 199 -8.34 11.77 15.31
C VAL A 199 -9.41 12.18 16.32
N GLY A 200 -10.07 11.22 16.97
CA GLY A 200 -11.18 11.54 17.88
C GLY A 200 -12.27 12.34 17.16
N SER A 201 -12.54 13.56 17.64
CA SER A 201 -13.49 14.51 17.04
C SER A 201 -12.86 15.50 16.04
N VAL A 202 -11.53 15.52 15.92
CA VAL A 202 -10.81 16.45 15.03
C VAL A 202 -10.66 15.83 13.65
N VAL A 203 -10.99 16.61 12.62
CA VAL A 203 -10.95 16.19 11.22
C VAL A 203 -10.09 17.18 10.43
N LEU A 204 -8.99 16.68 9.86
CA LEU A 204 -8.27 17.34 8.78
C LEU A 204 -8.91 16.91 7.46
N LYS A 205 -9.40 17.87 6.68
CA LYS A 205 -9.91 17.64 5.33
C LYS A 205 -9.09 18.45 4.34
N ARG A 206 -8.58 17.78 3.30
CA ARG A 206 -7.87 18.40 2.18
C ARG A 206 -8.63 18.12 0.90
N THR A 207 -8.90 19.18 0.15
CA THR A 207 -9.56 19.09 -1.16
C THR A 207 -8.58 19.56 -2.22
N SER A 208 -8.34 18.70 -3.21
CA SER A 208 -7.36 18.93 -4.27
C SER A 208 -8.04 18.87 -5.64
N LYS A 209 -7.74 19.84 -6.50
CA LYS A 209 -8.21 19.88 -7.89
C LYS A 209 -7.26 19.07 -8.78
N LYS A 210 -7.80 18.45 -9.82
CA LYS A 210 -6.97 17.77 -10.83
C LYS A 210 -6.18 18.80 -11.64
N ILE A 211 -4.92 18.50 -11.96
CA ILE A 211 -4.08 19.29 -12.87
C ILE A 211 -3.76 18.54 -14.17
#